data_AF-A0A0L6TZG4-F1
#
_entry.id   AF-A0A0L6TZG4-F1
#
_cell.length_a   1.000
_cell.length_b   1.000
_cell.length_c   1.000
_cell.angle_alpha   90.00
_cell.angle_beta   90.00
_cell.angle_gamma   90.00
#
_symmetry.space_group_name_H-M   'P 1'
#
loop_
_entity.id
_entity.type
_entity.pdbx_description
1 polymer ?
#
loop_
_entity_poly.entity_id
_entity_poly.type
_entity_poly.pdbx_seq_one_letter_code
_entity_poly.pdbx_strand_id
1 'polypeptide(L)'
;MKKDKKKFAGNFSIWLRSTRNALITEDDALVDCGDCNACCTSSYFIHIRPEETKTIAHINKKLLFPAPGLPMGNVLMGYDEQGCCPMLINQKCSIYPHRALTCRSYDCRIFTAAGIDPGDDDKARIKKRTDQWEFAYPTQQDRDEHFAVQAAAQFIKEHAACFPQGAIPHNPSQLAILSIKVYAVFLKDDNGSAEAEKVSADAEIAQAIIKANEAFEARRLAAKSKDPLIQRK
;
A
#
# COMPACT_ATOMS: atom_id res chain seq x y z
N MET A 1 -20.82 18.13 17.75
CA MET A 1 -19.79 17.32 17.06
C MET A 1 -18.41 17.86 17.43
N LYS A 2 -17.56 17.08 18.11
CA LYS A 2 -16.14 17.45 18.27
C LYS A 2 -15.49 17.31 16.89
N LYS A 3 -14.86 18.37 16.37
CA LYS A 3 -14.05 18.27 15.15
C LYS A 3 -12.97 17.21 15.40
N ASP A 4 -12.98 16.13 14.63
CA ASP A 4 -11.89 15.16 14.66
C ASP A 4 -10.59 15.90 14.29
N LYS A 5 -9.62 15.90 15.21
CA LYS A 5 -8.34 16.59 15.04
C LYS A 5 -7.58 15.91 13.90
N LYS A 6 -7.26 16.67 12.85
CA LYS A 6 -6.41 16.21 11.76
C LYS A 6 -5.03 15.79 12.29
N LYS A 7 -4.48 14.74 11.69
CA LYS A 7 -3.18 14.16 11.99
C LYS A 7 -2.23 14.47 10.85
N PHE A 8 -1.05 14.95 11.21
CA PHE A 8 0.00 15.26 10.26
C PHE A 8 0.51 13.97 9.61
N ALA A 9 0.42 13.87 8.28
CA ALA A 9 0.85 12.72 7.51
C ALA A 9 2.29 12.83 7.00
N GLY A 10 2.92 14.01 7.12
CA GLY A 10 4.23 14.35 6.58
C GLY A 10 4.16 15.34 5.41
N ASN A 11 5.32 15.80 4.94
CA ASN A 11 5.42 16.50 3.65
C ASN A 11 5.22 15.49 2.53
N PHE A 12 4.34 15.79 1.58
CA PHE A 12 3.88 14.79 0.60
C PHE A 12 5.03 14.18 -0.20
N SER A 13 5.90 14.99 -0.81
CA SER A 13 6.99 14.49 -1.65
C SER A 13 8.00 13.66 -0.86
N ILE A 14 8.28 14.04 0.38
CA ILE A 14 9.18 13.27 1.26
C ILE A 14 8.55 11.92 1.59
N TRP A 15 7.28 11.91 1.99
CA TRP A 15 6.54 10.70 2.28
C TRP A 15 6.43 9.79 1.04
N LEU A 16 6.13 10.35 -0.14
CA LEU A 16 6.01 9.60 -1.39
C LEU A 16 7.32 8.89 -1.75
N ARG A 17 8.45 9.60 -1.68
CA ARG A 17 9.78 9.03 -1.92
C ARG A 17 10.11 7.93 -0.91
N SER A 18 9.86 8.17 0.38
CA SER A 18 10.10 7.20 1.46
C SER A 18 9.24 5.94 1.30
N THR A 19 7.95 6.11 1.00
CA THR A 19 7.00 5.01 0.79
C THR A 19 7.39 4.17 -0.42
N ARG A 20 7.77 4.81 -1.53
CA ARG A 20 8.28 4.11 -2.72
C ARG A 20 9.57 3.34 -2.43
N ASN A 21 10.47 3.91 -1.63
CA ASN A 21 11.68 3.21 -1.21
C ASN A 21 11.34 1.99 -0.35
N ALA A 22 10.47 2.13 0.65
CA ALA A 22 10.03 1.03 1.50
C ALA A 22 9.34 -0.10 0.70
N LEU A 23 8.62 0.22 -0.37
CA LEU A 23 8.07 -0.79 -1.29
C LEU A 23 9.15 -1.56 -2.08
N ILE A 24 10.33 -0.96 -2.27
CA ILE A 24 11.47 -1.58 -2.96
C ILE A 24 12.30 -2.42 -1.98
N THR A 25 12.62 -1.87 -0.81
CA THR A 25 13.50 -2.48 0.19
C THR A 25 12.78 -3.36 1.18
N GLU A 26 11.45 -3.30 1.23
CA GLU A 26 10.60 -3.96 2.22
C GLU A 26 10.88 -3.51 3.67
N ASP A 27 11.30 -2.25 3.82
CA ASP A 27 11.47 -1.61 5.12
C ASP A 27 10.13 -1.32 5.82
N ASP A 28 10.22 -1.09 7.13
CA ASP A 28 9.07 -0.73 7.96
C ASP A 28 8.45 0.60 7.53
N ALA A 29 7.12 0.65 7.50
CA ALA A 29 6.38 1.88 7.34
C ALA A 29 6.37 2.63 8.68
N LEU A 30 7.03 3.79 8.71
CA LEU A 30 7.03 4.67 9.87
C LEU A 30 5.72 5.48 9.90
N VAL A 31 4.65 4.86 10.39
CA VAL A 31 3.35 5.49 10.59
C VAL A 31 3.17 5.84 12.07
N ASP A 32 2.89 7.10 12.37
CA ASP A 32 2.57 7.54 13.73
C ASP A 32 1.13 7.16 14.13
N CYS A 33 0.91 5.86 14.23
CA CYS A 33 -0.36 5.26 14.60
C CYS A 33 -0.77 5.62 16.05
N GLY A 34 0.18 5.90 16.95
CA GLY A 34 -0.08 5.97 18.39
C GLY A 34 -0.79 4.71 18.88
N ASP A 35 -1.88 4.86 19.64
CA ASP A 35 -2.71 3.75 20.11
C ASP A 35 -3.69 3.19 19.05
N CYS A 36 -3.50 3.49 17.76
CA CYS A 36 -4.37 2.98 16.70
C CYS A 36 -4.26 1.46 16.56
N ASN A 37 -5.39 0.76 16.65
CA ASN A 37 -5.51 -0.67 16.35
C ASN A 37 -6.49 -0.95 15.20
N ALA A 38 -6.71 0.02 14.31
CA ALA A 38 -7.66 -0.09 13.21
C ALA A 38 -7.38 -1.31 12.33
N CYS A 39 -6.15 -1.48 11.82
CA CYS A 39 -5.79 -2.65 11.01
C CYS A 39 -5.90 -3.98 11.77
N CYS A 40 -5.71 -3.98 13.08
CA CYS A 40 -5.88 -5.18 13.92
C CYS A 40 -7.36 -5.55 14.16
N THR A 41 -8.31 -4.68 13.81
CA THR A 41 -9.75 -4.88 14.03
C THR A 41 -10.53 -4.76 12.72
N SER A 42 -9.88 -5.10 11.60
CA SER A 42 -10.41 -4.90 10.24
C SER A 42 -10.33 -6.17 9.38
N SER A 43 -10.42 -7.35 10.00
CA SER A 43 -10.53 -8.64 9.29
C SER A 43 -9.46 -8.89 8.23
N TYR A 44 -8.22 -8.47 8.49
CA TYR A 44 -7.12 -8.74 7.56
C TYR A 44 -6.57 -10.15 7.75
N PHE A 45 -6.36 -10.84 6.62
CA PHE A 45 -5.46 -11.98 6.56
C PHE A 45 -4.02 -11.49 6.54
N ILE A 46 -3.22 -11.94 7.51
CA ILE A 46 -1.81 -11.57 7.64
C ILE A 46 -0.96 -12.66 7.00
N HIS A 47 -0.39 -12.36 5.84
CA HIS A 47 0.63 -13.20 5.21
C HIS A 47 1.96 -13.07 5.94
N ILE A 48 2.55 -14.23 6.23
CA ILE A 48 3.84 -14.39 6.91
C ILE A 48 4.71 -15.32 6.07
N ARG A 49 5.91 -14.86 5.76
CA ARG A 49 6.89 -15.58 4.94
C ARG A 49 7.70 -16.57 5.78
N PRO A 50 8.23 -17.65 5.18
CA PRO A 50 9.01 -18.64 5.92
C PRO A 50 10.27 -18.08 6.59
N GLU A 51 10.87 -17.00 6.04
CA GLU A 51 12.05 -16.36 6.60
C GLU A 51 11.76 -15.57 7.90
N GLU A 52 10.49 -15.26 8.18
CA GLU A 52 10.06 -14.51 9.35
C GLU A 52 10.01 -15.39 10.63
N THR A 53 11.07 -16.16 10.85
CA THR A 53 11.20 -17.17 11.92
C THR A 53 10.90 -16.61 13.30
N LYS A 54 11.33 -15.38 13.60
CA LYS A 54 11.01 -14.68 14.87
C LYS A 54 9.51 -14.42 15.00
N THR A 55 8.85 -13.93 13.95
CA THR A 55 7.39 -13.73 13.94
C THR A 55 6.67 -15.06 14.19
N ILE A 56 7.03 -16.09 13.43
CA ILE A 56 6.41 -17.43 13.50
C ILE A 56 6.55 -18.03 14.89
N ALA A 57 7.71 -17.88 15.54
CA ALA A 57 7.95 -18.42 16.88
C ALA A 57 7.04 -17.80 17.98
N HIS A 58 6.48 -16.61 17.75
CA HIS A 58 5.62 -15.93 18.72
C HIS A 58 4.11 -16.15 18.46
N ILE A 59 3.74 -16.86 17.41
CA ILE A 59 2.34 -17.13 17.06
C ILE A 59 2.04 -18.61 17.35
N ASN A 60 0.89 -18.86 17.98
CA ASN A 60 0.44 -20.24 18.18
C ASN A 60 0.22 -20.90 16.81
N LYS A 61 0.89 -22.04 16.56
CA LYS A 61 0.81 -22.77 15.29
C LYS A 61 -0.61 -23.12 14.86
N LYS A 62 -1.56 -23.26 15.80
CA LYS A 62 -2.99 -23.50 15.49
C LYS A 62 -3.66 -22.34 14.77
N LEU A 63 -3.06 -21.15 14.79
CA LEU A 63 -3.54 -19.94 14.12
C LEU A 63 -2.88 -19.73 12.74
N LEU A 64 -1.92 -20.59 12.37
CA LEU A 64 -1.16 -20.49 11.12
C LEU A 64 -1.60 -21.56 10.15
N PHE A 65 -2.07 -21.13 8.99
CA PHE A 65 -2.55 -22.01 7.92
C PHE A 65 -1.67 -21.86 6.68
N PRO A 66 -1.46 -22.91 5.87
CA PRO A 66 -0.75 -22.77 4.59
C PRO A 66 -1.39 -21.68 3.72
N ALA A 67 -0.56 -20.79 3.16
CA ALA A 67 -1.05 -19.73 2.28
C ALA A 67 -1.43 -20.32 0.91
N PRO A 68 -2.71 -20.23 0.47
CA PRO A 68 -3.12 -20.79 -0.81
C PRO A 68 -2.38 -20.18 -2.00
N GLY A 69 -1.96 -21.01 -2.94
CA GLY A 69 -1.30 -20.57 -4.17
C GLY A 69 0.14 -20.06 -4.02
N LEU A 70 0.73 -20.09 -2.81
CA LEU A 70 2.12 -19.69 -2.58
C LEU A 70 3.02 -20.90 -2.31
N PRO A 71 4.35 -20.77 -2.53
CA PRO A 71 5.31 -21.82 -2.22
C PRO A 71 5.22 -22.29 -0.76
N MET A 72 5.58 -23.55 -0.54
CA MET A 72 5.60 -24.17 0.78
C MET A 72 6.36 -23.32 1.82
N GLY A 73 5.82 -23.26 3.04
CA GLY A 73 6.38 -22.47 4.15
C GLY A 73 5.76 -21.08 4.30
N ASN A 74 5.09 -20.55 3.27
CA ASN A 74 4.25 -19.37 3.41
C ASN A 74 2.98 -19.72 4.21
N VAL A 75 2.66 -18.90 5.20
CA VAL A 75 1.48 -19.11 6.06
C VAL A 75 0.62 -17.85 6.14
N LEU A 76 -0.66 -18.05 6.41
CA LEU A 76 -1.63 -17.00 6.70
C LEU A 76 -2.09 -17.13 8.15
N MET A 77 -2.18 -15.99 8.83
CA MET A 77 -2.92 -15.83 10.07
C MET A 77 -4.22 -15.09 9.76
N GLY A 78 -5.35 -15.70 10.07
CA GLY A 78 -6.67 -15.09 9.91
C GLY A 78 -7.03 -14.13 11.05
N TYR A 79 -8.32 -13.89 11.19
CA TYR A 79 -8.95 -13.11 12.25
C TYR A 79 -9.96 -13.98 13.00
N ASP A 80 -10.37 -13.54 14.20
CA ASP A 80 -11.39 -14.21 15.00
C ASP A 80 -12.82 -13.90 14.50
N GLU A 81 -13.83 -14.48 15.16
CA GLU A 81 -15.24 -14.29 14.81
C GLU A 81 -15.71 -12.83 14.88
N GLN A 82 -14.95 -11.95 15.56
CA GLN A 82 -15.24 -10.51 15.66
C GLN A 82 -14.42 -9.68 14.67
N GLY A 83 -13.70 -10.31 13.73
CA GLY A 83 -12.86 -9.61 12.75
C GLY A 83 -11.56 -9.06 13.34
N CYS A 84 -11.15 -9.53 14.53
CA CYS A 84 -9.96 -9.07 15.21
C CYS A 84 -8.76 -10.00 14.97
N CYS A 85 -7.57 -9.41 14.89
CA CYS A 85 -6.32 -10.16 14.83
C CYS A 85 -6.14 -10.94 16.14
N PRO A 86 -5.82 -12.25 16.10
CA PRO A 86 -5.62 -13.06 17.31
C PRO A 86 -4.48 -12.55 18.22
N MET A 87 -3.58 -11.73 17.68
CA MET A 87 -2.49 -11.12 18.42
C MET A 87 -2.88 -9.79 19.07
N LEU A 88 -4.13 -9.33 18.93
CA LEU A 88 -4.65 -8.14 19.60
C LEU A 88 -5.19 -8.52 20.99
N ILE A 89 -4.38 -8.31 22.03
CA ILE A 89 -4.74 -8.60 23.42
C ILE A 89 -4.79 -7.28 24.18
N ASN A 90 -5.88 -7.00 24.90
CA ASN A 90 -6.07 -5.76 25.65
C ASN A 90 -5.80 -4.50 24.80
N GLN A 91 -6.33 -4.48 23.57
CA GLN A 91 -6.17 -3.40 22.58
C GLN A 91 -4.74 -3.14 22.08
N LYS A 92 -3.78 -4.01 22.40
CA LYS A 92 -2.38 -3.91 21.97
C LYS A 92 -1.93 -5.18 21.26
N CYS A 93 -1.00 -5.04 20.32
CA CYS A 93 -0.40 -6.21 19.69
C CYS A 93 0.53 -6.92 20.68
N SER A 94 0.21 -8.15 21.04
CA SER A 94 1.01 -8.97 21.98
C SER A 94 2.39 -9.34 21.43
N ILE A 95 2.58 -9.24 20.11
CA ILE A 95 3.86 -9.48 19.42
C ILE A 95 4.40 -8.22 18.74
N TYR A 96 4.13 -7.02 19.26
CA TYR A 96 4.49 -5.76 18.60
C TYR A 96 5.93 -5.68 18.05
N PRO A 97 6.98 -6.11 18.80
CA PRO A 97 8.37 -6.12 18.32
C PRO A 97 8.66 -7.22 17.27
N HIS A 98 7.79 -8.21 17.15
CA HIS A 98 7.91 -9.38 16.29
C HIS A 98 6.75 -9.48 15.28
N ARG A 99 6.11 -8.34 14.97
CA ARG A 99 5.02 -8.28 14.00
C ARG A 99 5.51 -8.77 12.64
N ALA A 100 4.64 -9.44 11.89
CA ALA A 100 4.89 -9.83 10.51
C ALA A 100 5.24 -8.61 9.65
N LEU A 101 6.03 -8.82 8.60
CA LEU A 101 6.42 -7.82 7.62
C LEU A 101 5.19 -7.12 7.05
N THR A 102 4.15 -7.86 6.68
CA THR A 102 2.86 -7.31 6.24
C THR A 102 2.28 -6.27 7.21
N CYS A 103 2.47 -6.46 8.53
CA CYS A 103 2.01 -5.51 9.54
C CYS A 103 2.96 -4.33 9.76
N ARG A 104 4.26 -4.52 9.56
CA ARG A 104 5.27 -3.46 9.76
C ARG A 104 5.36 -2.51 8.57
N SER A 105 5.17 -3.02 7.35
CA SER A 105 5.19 -2.24 6.10
C SER A 105 3.83 -1.65 5.73
N TYR A 106 2.78 -1.91 6.53
CA TYR A 106 1.45 -1.38 6.26
C TYR A 106 1.37 0.13 6.57
N ASP A 107 1.25 0.94 5.53
CA ASP A 107 0.99 2.38 5.63
C ASP A 107 -0.44 2.73 5.17
N CYS A 108 -1.35 2.99 6.11
CA CYS A 108 -2.72 3.39 5.75
C CYS A 108 -2.82 4.77 5.10
N ARG A 109 -1.77 5.61 5.12
CA ARG A 109 -1.78 6.92 4.45
C ARG A 109 -1.86 6.81 2.93
N ILE A 110 -1.57 5.63 2.35
CA ILE A 110 -1.72 5.38 0.91
C ILE A 110 -3.14 5.66 0.42
N PHE A 111 -4.15 5.42 1.24
CA PHE A 111 -5.55 5.67 0.90
C PHE A 111 -5.84 7.16 0.78
N THR A 112 -5.37 7.94 1.76
CA THR A 112 -5.46 9.40 1.74
C THR A 112 -4.70 9.99 0.55
N ALA A 113 -3.50 9.46 0.26
CA ALA A 113 -2.67 9.93 -0.86
C ALA A 113 -3.27 9.61 -2.24
N ALA A 114 -3.92 8.45 -2.38
CA ALA A 114 -4.53 8.03 -3.64
C ALA A 114 -5.99 8.49 -3.80
N GLY A 115 -6.61 9.04 -2.75
CA GLY A 115 -8.04 9.35 -2.76
C GLY A 115 -8.91 8.09 -2.89
N ILE A 116 -8.46 6.96 -2.33
CA ILE A 116 -9.13 5.67 -2.42
C ILE A 116 -9.73 5.30 -1.06
N ASP A 117 -10.98 4.85 -1.05
CA ASP A 117 -11.60 4.28 0.14
C ASP A 117 -10.94 2.93 0.49
N PRO A 118 -10.51 2.68 1.74
CA PRO A 118 -9.88 1.43 2.14
C PRO A 118 -10.74 0.17 1.99
N GLY A 119 -12.07 0.30 1.84
CA GLY A 119 -12.97 -0.82 1.56
C GLY A 119 -14.32 -0.70 2.27
N ASP A 120 -15.02 -1.83 2.40
CA ASP A 120 -16.37 -1.90 2.95
C ASP A 120 -16.42 -1.69 4.47
N ASP A 121 -17.57 -2.00 5.09
CA ASP A 121 -17.84 -1.78 6.52
C ASP A 121 -16.79 -2.40 7.46
N ASP A 122 -16.18 -3.53 7.05
CA ASP A 122 -15.12 -4.18 7.81
C ASP A 122 -13.79 -3.38 7.81
N LYS A 123 -13.70 -2.30 7.02
CA LYS A 123 -12.61 -1.32 6.99
C LYS A 123 -13.01 0.04 7.57
N ALA A 124 -14.21 0.20 8.14
CA ALA A 124 -14.71 1.49 8.64
C ALA A 124 -13.77 2.18 9.64
N ARG A 125 -13.06 1.41 10.48
CA ARG A 125 -12.06 1.96 11.42
C ARG A 125 -10.81 2.49 10.73
N ILE A 126 -10.38 1.83 9.66
CA ILE A 126 -9.28 2.30 8.82
C ILE A 126 -9.74 3.56 8.09
N LYS A 127 -10.93 3.55 7.51
CA LYS A 127 -11.52 4.72 6.85
C LYS A 127 -11.54 5.94 7.78
N LYS A 128 -12.04 5.76 9.01
CA LYS A 128 -12.03 6.84 10.02
C LYS A 128 -10.61 7.36 10.29
N ARG A 129 -9.61 6.48 10.33
CA ARG A 129 -8.21 6.90 10.50
C ARG A 129 -7.68 7.63 9.27
N THR A 130 -8.00 7.17 8.06
CA THR A 130 -7.52 7.78 6.81
C THR A 130 -8.13 9.15 6.57
N ASP A 131 -9.37 9.37 7.01
CA ASP A 131 -10.06 10.68 6.95
C ASP A 131 -9.40 11.73 7.87
N GLN A 132 -8.57 11.29 8.82
CA GLN A 132 -7.86 12.18 9.74
C GLN A 132 -6.48 12.59 9.22
N TRP A 133 -5.87 11.85 8.29
CA TRP A 133 -4.55 12.18 7.76
C TRP A 133 -4.59 13.44 6.90
N GLU A 134 -3.57 14.27 7.06
CA GLU A 134 -3.37 15.51 6.30
C GLU A 134 -1.89 15.68 5.95
N PHE A 135 -1.58 15.66 4.66
CA PHE A 135 -0.24 15.95 4.15
C PHE A 135 0.01 17.45 4.11
N ALA A 136 1.26 17.86 4.35
CA ALA A 136 1.72 19.21 4.07
C ALA A 136 2.27 19.32 2.64
N TYR A 137 2.13 20.52 2.08
CA TYR A 137 2.58 20.90 0.74
C TYR A 137 3.45 22.15 0.80
N PRO A 138 4.68 22.06 1.34
CA PRO A 138 5.59 23.20 1.41
C PRO A 138 6.01 23.71 0.03
N THR A 139 5.97 22.87 -1.01
CA THR A 139 6.33 23.24 -2.39
C THR A 139 5.19 22.97 -3.37
N GLN A 140 5.28 23.57 -4.57
CA GLN A 140 4.36 23.25 -5.66
C GLN A 140 4.53 21.79 -6.12
N GLN A 141 5.76 21.28 -6.11
CA GLN A 141 6.06 19.87 -6.39
C GLN A 141 5.27 18.91 -5.48
N ASP A 142 5.12 19.21 -4.19
CA ASP A 142 4.30 18.38 -3.29
C ASP A 142 2.85 18.27 -3.76
N ARG A 143 2.30 19.36 -4.33
CA ARG A 143 0.93 19.39 -4.85
C ARG A 143 0.85 18.61 -6.15
N ASP A 144 1.77 18.87 -7.07
CA ASP A 144 1.79 18.24 -8.40
C ASP A 144 1.97 16.72 -8.29
N GLU A 145 2.86 16.26 -7.41
CA GLU A 145 3.04 14.84 -7.14
C GLU A 145 1.78 14.22 -6.50
N HIS A 146 1.08 14.92 -5.62
CA HIS A 146 -0.16 14.41 -5.02
C HIS A 146 -1.29 14.33 -6.05
N PHE A 147 -1.46 15.37 -6.86
CA PHE A 147 -2.40 15.35 -7.98
C PHE A 147 -2.09 14.22 -8.95
N ALA A 148 -0.81 13.96 -9.25
CA ALA A 148 -0.42 12.87 -10.12
C ALA A 148 -0.72 11.47 -9.53
N VAL A 149 -0.57 11.27 -8.21
CA VAL A 149 -0.97 10.01 -7.55
C VAL A 149 -2.48 9.81 -7.63
N GLN A 150 -3.28 10.86 -7.40
CA GLN A 150 -4.74 10.80 -7.50
C GLN A 150 -5.21 10.59 -8.95
N ALA A 151 -4.59 11.27 -9.90
CA ALA A 151 -4.87 11.11 -11.33
C ALA A 151 -4.57 9.67 -11.79
N ALA A 152 -3.45 9.09 -11.35
CA ALA A 152 -3.14 7.69 -11.62
C ALA A 152 -4.21 6.75 -11.05
N ALA A 153 -4.65 6.96 -9.80
CA ALA A 153 -5.72 6.17 -9.19
C ALA A 153 -7.04 6.27 -9.96
N GLN A 154 -7.42 7.47 -10.37
CA GLN A 154 -8.65 7.70 -11.11
C GLN A 154 -8.60 7.05 -12.49
N PHE A 155 -7.51 7.27 -13.23
CA PHE A 155 -7.33 6.74 -14.57
C PHE A 155 -7.41 5.20 -14.58
N ILE A 156 -6.71 4.53 -13.66
CA ILE A 156 -6.71 3.05 -13.60
C ILE A 156 -8.13 2.51 -13.37
N LYS A 157 -8.95 3.20 -12.56
CA LYS A 157 -10.34 2.79 -12.31
C LYS A 157 -11.24 3.02 -13.51
N GLU A 158 -11.20 4.21 -14.09
CA GLU A 158 -12.12 4.62 -15.15
C GLU A 158 -11.80 3.99 -16.50
N HIS A 159 -10.52 3.69 -16.75
CA HIS A 159 -10.02 3.17 -18.03
C HIS A 159 -9.57 1.71 -17.93
N ALA A 160 -10.24 0.91 -17.09
CA ALA A 160 -9.93 -0.51 -16.92
C ALA A 160 -9.84 -1.27 -18.25
N ALA A 161 -10.73 -0.95 -19.20
CA ALA A 161 -10.77 -1.56 -20.53
C ALA A 161 -9.51 -1.32 -21.39
N CYS A 162 -8.69 -0.32 -21.08
CA CYS A 162 -7.43 -0.04 -21.76
C CYS A 162 -6.29 -0.95 -21.31
N PHE A 163 -6.46 -1.69 -20.21
CA PHE A 163 -5.47 -2.64 -19.71
C PHE A 163 -5.68 -4.03 -20.35
N PRO A 164 -4.62 -4.83 -20.52
CA PRO A 164 -4.73 -6.19 -21.07
C PRO A 164 -5.80 -7.01 -20.33
N GLN A 165 -6.81 -7.47 -21.07
CA GLN A 165 -7.96 -8.22 -20.54
C GLN A 165 -8.78 -7.48 -19.46
N GLY A 166 -8.67 -6.15 -19.39
CA GLY A 166 -9.30 -5.37 -18.33
C GLY A 166 -8.66 -5.54 -16.95
N ALA A 167 -7.46 -6.13 -16.87
CA ALA A 167 -6.85 -6.54 -15.62
C ALA A 167 -6.28 -5.33 -14.84
N ILE A 168 -7.04 -4.88 -13.84
CA ILE A 168 -6.61 -3.89 -12.85
C ILE A 168 -6.73 -4.46 -11.43
N PRO A 169 -6.06 -3.89 -10.42
CA PRO A 169 -6.25 -4.33 -9.04
C PRO A 169 -7.66 -3.98 -8.53
N HIS A 170 -8.40 -5.00 -8.07
CA HIS A 170 -9.72 -4.81 -7.45
C HIS A 170 -9.62 -4.57 -5.94
N ASN A 171 -8.49 -4.90 -5.32
CA ASN A 171 -8.22 -4.61 -3.91
C ASN A 171 -7.80 -3.14 -3.76
N PRO A 172 -8.45 -2.34 -2.89
CA PRO A 172 -8.14 -0.92 -2.71
C PRO A 172 -6.67 -0.63 -2.36
N SER A 173 -6.05 -1.45 -1.51
CA SER A 173 -4.64 -1.29 -1.14
C SER A 173 -3.72 -1.51 -2.34
N GLN A 174 -3.99 -2.54 -3.15
CA GLN A 174 -3.19 -2.84 -4.34
C GLN A 174 -3.31 -1.72 -5.37
N LEU A 175 -4.53 -1.17 -5.54
CA LEU A 175 -4.77 -0.05 -6.43
C LEU A 175 -4.03 1.21 -5.96
N ALA A 176 -4.14 1.57 -4.67
CA ALA A 176 -3.40 2.71 -4.11
C ALA A 176 -1.88 2.57 -4.27
N ILE A 177 -1.34 1.37 -4.01
CA ILE A 177 0.07 1.07 -4.21
C ILE A 177 0.46 1.20 -5.68
N LEU A 178 -0.35 0.70 -6.62
CA LEU A 178 -0.09 0.83 -8.05
C LEU A 178 -0.03 2.31 -8.46
N SER A 179 -1.00 3.12 -8.03
CA SER A 179 -1.02 4.57 -8.28
C SER A 179 0.26 5.26 -7.76
N ILE A 180 0.70 4.92 -6.55
CA ILE A 180 1.96 5.41 -5.97
C ILE A 180 3.18 4.98 -6.79
N LYS A 181 3.19 3.78 -7.37
CA LYS A 181 4.29 3.29 -8.21
C LYS A 181 4.39 4.01 -9.54
N VAL A 182 3.27 4.38 -10.13
CA VAL A 182 3.19 4.86 -11.52
C VAL A 182 2.88 6.36 -11.65
N TYR A 183 2.71 7.08 -10.54
CA TYR A 183 2.31 8.49 -10.52
C TYR A 183 3.09 9.40 -11.48
N ALA A 184 4.38 9.11 -11.73
CA ALA A 184 5.22 9.91 -12.62
C ALA A 184 4.68 10.01 -14.07
N VAL A 185 3.84 9.04 -14.50
CA VAL A 185 3.14 9.10 -15.80
C VAL A 185 2.17 10.29 -15.88
N PHE A 186 1.70 10.79 -14.74
CA PHE A 186 0.71 11.87 -14.63
C PHE A 186 1.31 13.20 -14.16
N LEU A 187 2.65 13.28 -14.03
CA LEU A 187 3.29 14.58 -13.88
C LEU A 187 3.23 15.29 -15.24
N LYS A 188 2.84 16.57 -15.24
CA LYS A 188 2.82 17.36 -16.47
C LYS A 188 4.25 17.49 -16.99
N ASP A 189 4.46 17.10 -18.23
CA ASP A 189 5.54 17.68 -19.02
C ASP A 189 5.09 19.10 -19.41
N ASP A 190 5.98 20.10 -19.32
CA ASP A 190 5.70 21.51 -19.64
C ASP A 190 5.28 21.76 -21.11
N ASN A 191 5.13 20.71 -21.92
CA ASN A 191 4.72 20.79 -23.31
C ASN A 191 3.26 20.38 -23.48
N GLY A 192 2.37 21.37 -23.36
CA GLY A 192 0.95 21.20 -23.65
C GLY A 192 0.67 20.95 -25.13
N SER A 193 -0.37 20.18 -25.42
CA SER A 193 -1.27 20.43 -26.55
C SER A 193 -2.54 19.59 -26.41
N ALA A 194 -3.63 20.12 -26.95
CA ALA A 194 -5.02 19.76 -26.67
C ALA A 194 -5.64 18.84 -27.73
N GLU A 195 -6.48 17.92 -27.23
CA GLU A 195 -7.81 17.54 -27.72
C GLU A 195 -8.01 17.28 -29.23
N ALA A 196 -7.66 16.06 -29.67
CA ALA A 196 -8.37 15.33 -30.74
C ALA A 196 -8.17 13.79 -30.72
N GLU A 197 -7.26 13.22 -29.90
CA GLU A 197 -6.81 11.81 -29.97
C GLU A 197 -7.16 10.94 -28.74
N LYS A 198 -8.32 11.18 -28.11
CA LYS A 198 -8.59 10.73 -26.73
C LYS A 198 -8.47 9.20 -26.47
N VAL A 199 -8.89 8.35 -27.43
CA VAL A 199 -8.83 6.87 -27.25
C VAL A 199 -7.42 6.32 -27.49
N SER A 200 -6.66 6.88 -28.43
CA SER A 200 -5.24 6.53 -28.62
C SER A 200 -4.43 6.95 -27.40
N ALA A 201 -4.70 8.15 -26.90
CA ALA A 201 -4.07 8.69 -25.70
C ALA A 201 -4.32 7.81 -24.45
N ASP A 202 -5.54 7.32 -24.24
CA ASP A 202 -5.83 6.45 -23.08
C ASP A 202 -5.09 5.10 -23.17
N ALA A 203 -5.03 4.48 -24.35
CA ALA A 203 -4.27 3.25 -24.55
C ALA A 203 -2.76 3.48 -24.35
N GLU A 204 -2.24 4.62 -24.80
CA GLU A 204 -0.84 5.02 -24.59
C GLU A 204 -0.53 5.26 -23.11
N ILE A 205 -1.42 5.94 -22.37
CA ILE A 205 -1.28 6.14 -20.93
C ILE A 205 -1.31 4.78 -20.20
N ALA A 206 -2.22 3.87 -20.55
CA ALA A 206 -2.27 2.54 -19.97
C ALA A 206 -0.96 1.76 -20.22
N GLN A 207 -0.42 1.84 -21.44
CA GLN A 207 0.88 1.24 -21.76
C GLN A 207 2.04 1.87 -20.98
N ALA A 208 2.02 3.19 -20.78
CA ALA A 208 3.01 3.89 -19.97
C ALA A 208 2.94 3.48 -18.48
N ILE A 209 1.73 3.28 -17.93
CA ILE A 209 1.51 2.75 -16.58
C ILE A 209 2.11 1.35 -16.43
N ILE A 210 1.86 0.45 -17.40
CA ILE A 210 2.40 -0.92 -17.40
C ILE A 210 3.93 -0.86 -17.37
N LYS A 211 4.54 -0.11 -18.30
CA LYS A 211 5.99 0.06 -18.38
C LYS A 211 6.58 0.66 -17.10
N ALA A 212 5.93 1.66 -16.51
CA ALA A 212 6.37 2.28 -15.27
C ALA A 212 6.31 1.31 -14.08
N ASN A 213 5.27 0.48 -14.00
CA ASN A 213 5.14 -0.55 -12.98
C ASN A 213 6.19 -1.66 -13.17
N GLU A 214 6.42 -2.14 -14.39
CA GLU A 214 7.48 -3.11 -14.70
C GLU A 214 8.86 -2.59 -14.28
N ALA A 215 9.17 -1.33 -14.61
CA ALA A 215 10.43 -0.69 -14.19
C ALA A 215 10.53 -0.52 -12.66
N PHE A 216 9.41 -0.33 -11.97
CA PHE A 216 9.37 -0.33 -10.50
C PHE A 216 9.66 -1.72 -9.92
N GLU A 217 9.00 -2.75 -10.45
CA GLU A 217 9.17 -4.14 -10.03
C GLU A 217 10.58 -4.68 -10.29
N ALA A 218 11.18 -4.34 -11.44
CA ALA A 218 12.57 -4.68 -11.75
C ALA A 218 13.54 -4.12 -10.69
N ARG A 219 13.33 -2.88 -10.24
CA ARG A 219 14.13 -2.27 -9.16
C ARG A 219 13.93 -2.99 -7.82
N ARG A 220 12.69 -3.37 -7.49
CA ARG A 220 12.39 -4.17 -6.28
C ARG A 220 13.10 -5.52 -6.30
N LEU A 221 13.05 -6.24 -7.42
CA LEU A 221 13.74 -7.53 -7.58
C LEU A 221 15.26 -7.38 -7.48
N ALA A 222 15.82 -6.33 -8.09
CA ALA A 222 17.26 -6.04 -8.00
C ALA A 222 17.71 -5.63 -6.59
N ALA A 223 16.84 -4.99 -5.79
CA ALA A 223 17.13 -4.69 -4.39
C ALA A 223 17.14 -5.97 -3.54
N LYS A 224 16.19 -6.88 -3.77
CA LYS A 224 16.15 -8.20 -3.09
C LYS A 224 17.37 -9.07 -3.41
N SER A 225 17.82 -9.11 -4.66
CA SER A 225 19.00 -9.93 -5.03
C SER A 225 20.32 -9.42 -4.43
N LYS A 226 20.35 -8.15 -4.00
CA LYS A 226 21.49 -7.53 -3.30
C LYS A 226 21.42 -7.67 -1.78
N ASP A 227 20.34 -8.24 -1.24
CA ASP A 227 20.24 -8.54 0.19
C ASP A 227 21.25 -9.66 0.53
N PRO A 228 22.23 -9.40 1.43
CA PRO A 228 23.23 -10.39 1.82
C PRO A 228 22.64 -11.67 2.46
N LEU A 229 21.36 -11.67 2.85
CA LEU A 229 20.65 -12.87 3.32
C LEU A 229 20.22 -13.81 2.18
N ILE A 230 20.04 -13.30 0.95
CA ILE A 230 19.66 -14.09 -0.24
C ILE A 230 20.90 -14.63 -0.97
N GLN A 231 22.04 -13.95 -0.87
CA GLN A 231 23.31 -14.38 -1.49
C GLN A 231 24.04 -15.53 -0.77
N ARG A 232 23.42 -16.13 0.27
CA ARG A 232 23.96 -17.29 1.02
C ARG A 232 23.26 -18.62 0.69
N LYS A 233 22.60 -18.73 -0.46
CA LYS A 233 22.11 -20.00 -0.99
C LYS A 233 23.01 -20.49 -2.12
#